data_AF-A0A699R3C8-F1
#
_entry.id   AF-A0A699R3C8-F1
#
_cell.length_a   1.000
_cell.length_b   1.000
_cell.length_c   1.000
_cell.angle_alpha   90.00
_cell.angle_beta   90.00
_cell.angle_gamma   90.00
#
_symmetry.space_group_name_H-M   'P 1'
#
loop_
_entity.id
_entity.type
_entity.pdbx_description
1 polymer ?
#
loop_
_entity_poly.entity_id
_entity_poly.type
_entity_poly.pdbx_seq_one_letter_code
_entity_poly.pdbx_strand_id
1 'polypeptide(L)'
;MSMFLLNNRYAKILFDTGADRSFVSTTFSALFDITPTTLENHYDVELADGKIIGVNTIIRGCTLKFMNHPFNIDLMPVPLGTFDIIIGMDWLTKYHGVIICGEKTLDETIELDNDLMDQKLRTFAERHNENKRKVDDSPRNNQQHPTRSKM
;
A
#
# COMPACT_ATOMS: atom_id res chain seq x y z
N MET A 1 -10.25 14.29 2.24
CA MET A 1 -8.79 14.12 2.13
C MET A 1 -8.34 13.10 3.15
N SER A 2 -7.66 12.03 2.75
CA SER A 2 -7.16 11.02 3.70
C SER A 2 -5.86 11.49 4.36
N MET A 3 -5.68 11.18 5.64
CA MET A 3 -4.46 11.48 6.40
C MET A 3 -3.64 10.21 6.59
N PHE A 4 -2.33 10.32 6.42
CA PHE A 4 -1.38 9.20 6.55
C PHE A 4 -0.34 9.52 7.64
N LEU A 5 0.31 8.50 8.19
CA LEU A 5 1.36 8.72 9.19
C LEU A 5 2.74 8.68 8.53
N LEU A 6 3.49 9.78 8.61
CA LEU A 6 4.92 9.83 8.31
C LEU A 6 5.67 10.10 9.61
N ASN A 7 6.59 9.21 10.00
CA ASN A 7 7.35 9.33 11.25
C ASN A 7 6.45 9.60 12.48
N ASN A 8 5.32 8.90 12.57
CA ASN A 8 4.28 9.09 13.59
C ASN A 8 3.63 10.49 13.64
N ARG A 9 3.72 11.27 12.56
CA ARG A 9 2.97 12.53 12.37
C ARG A 9 1.95 12.37 11.27
N TYR A 10 0.75 12.90 11.48
CA TYR A 10 -0.26 12.91 10.42
C TYR A 10 0.10 13.90 9.32
N ALA A 11 -0.02 13.47 8.08
CA ALA A 11 0.33 14.21 6.88
C ALA A 11 -0.79 14.09 5.84
N LYS A 12 -1.04 15.18 5.12
CA LYS A 12 -1.80 15.19 3.86
C LYS A 12 -0.86 14.80 2.73
N ILE A 13 -1.17 13.71 2.05
CA ILE A 13 -0.33 13.16 0.98
C ILE A 13 -1.01 13.35 -0.38
N LEU A 14 -0.24 13.79 -1.37
CA LEU A 14 -0.58 13.67 -2.78
C LEU A 14 0.22 12.52 -3.39
N PHE A 15 -0.43 11.62 -4.13
CA PHE A 15 0.27 10.71 -5.03
C PHE A 15 0.34 11.36 -6.40
N ASP A 16 1.55 11.59 -6.90
CA ASP A 16 1.77 12.35 -8.13
C ASP A 16 2.68 11.55 -9.07
N THR A 17 2.09 10.98 -10.12
CA THR A 17 2.85 10.25 -11.15
C THR A 17 3.64 11.17 -12.07
N GLY A 18 3.40 12.49 -12.03
CA GLY A 18 4.20 13.49 -12.74
C GLY A 18 5.47 13.89 -11.99
N ALA A 19 5.60 13.51 -10.72
CA ALA A 19 6.78 13.78 -9.91
C ALA A 19 7.76 12.60 -9.95
N ASP A 20 8.99 12.82 -10.44
CA ASP A 20 10.03 11.78 -10.44
C ASP A 20 10.55 11.45 -9.04
N ARG A 21 10.45 12.41 -8.11
CA ARG A 21 10.92 12.33 -6.73
C ARG A 21 9.79 12.53 -5.74
N SER A 22 9.96 11.99 -4.54
CA SER A 22 9.07 12.26 -3.43
C SER A 22 9.53 13.50 -2.65
N PHE A 23 8.57 14.34 -2.28
CA PHE A 23 8.82 15.64 -1.65
C PHE A 23 8.11 15.78 -0.32
N VAL A 24 8.66 16.62 0.55
CA VAL A 24 8.05 16.98 1.83
C VAL A 24 8.06 18.49 2.01
N SER A 25 6.98 19.01 2.60
CA SER A 25 6.89 20.42 2.96
C SER A 25 8.01 20.79 3.92
N THR A 26 8.72 21.90 3.67
CA THR A 26 9.75 22.40 4.58
C THR A 26 9.20 22.65 5.99
N THR A 27 7.98 23.20 6.11
CA THR A 27 7.34 23.45 7.41
C THR A 27 6.96 22.17 8.12
N PHE A 28 6.49 21.15 7.39
CA PHE A 28 6.19 19.84 7.96
C PHE A 28 7.45 19.08 8.36
N SER A 29 8.52 19.21 7.57
CA SER A 29 9.79 18.54 7.81
C SER A 29 10.50 18.99 9.08
N ALA A 30 10.28 20.24 9.49
CA ALA A 30 10.77 20.78 10.76
C ALA A 30 10.15 20.11 11.99
N LEU A 31 9.09 19.31 11.84
CA LEU A 31 8.47 18.56 12.93
C LEU A 31 9.18 17.23 13.23
N PHE A 32 10.15 16.84 12.38
CA PHE A 32 10.96 15.64 12.56
C PHE A 32 12.31 15.99 13.18
N ASP A 33 12.81 15.10 14.03
CA ASP A 33 14.20 15.14 14.51
C ASP A 33 15.10 14.31 13.58
N ILE A 34 15.10 14.66 12.28
CA ILE A 34 15.94 14.01 11.27
C ILE A 34 16.72 15.09 10.53
N THR A 35 18.05 15.06 10.66
CA THR A 35 18.94 15.97 9.95
C THR A 35 18.95 15.66 8.45
N PRO A 36 18.59 16.63 7.58
CA PRO A 36 18.72 16.45 6.13
C PRO A 36 20.17 16.19 5.73
N THR A 37 20.38 15.26 4.80
CA THR A 37 21.71 15.01 4.23
C THR A 37 21.91 15.89 2.99
N THR A 38 23.10 16.45 2.84
CA THR A 38 23.47 17.21 1.63
C THR A 38 23.69 16.28 0.44
N LEU A 39 23.24 16.68 -0.74
CA LEU A 39 23.47 16.00 -2.01
C LEU A 39 24.75 16.53 -2.67
N GLU A 40 25.43 15.69 -3.46
CA GLU A 40 26.62 16.11 -4.23
C GLU A 40 26.27 17.17 -5.27
N ASN A 41 25.09 17.05 -5.90
CA ASN A 41 24.54 17.99 -6.86
C ASN A 41 23.15 18.44 -6.40
N HIS A 42 22.75 19.64 -6.82
CA HIS A 42 21.37 20.10 -6.63
C HIS A 42 20.44 19.38 -7.60
N TYR A 43 19.18 19.24 -7.19
CA TYR A 43 18.09 18.71 -7.99
C TYR A 43 17.12 19.86 -8.28
N ASP A 44 16.94 20.17 -9.55
CA ASP A 44 16.01 21.21 -9.97
C ASP A 44 14.57 20.70 -9.87
N VAL A 45 13.73 21.47 -9.16
CA VAL A 45 12.31 21.20 -8.99
C VAL A 45 11.53 22.37 -9.57
N GLU A 46 10.69 22.10 -10.57
CA GLU A 46 9.71 23.06 -11.07
C GLU A 46 8.46 23.04 -10.18
N LEU A 47 8.15 24.18 -9.57
CA LEU A 47 6.97 24.37 -8.73
C LEU A 47 5.73 24.64 -9.60
N ALA A 48 4.55 24.56 -8.98
CA ALA A 48 3.28 24.77 -9.68
C ALA A 48 3.11 26.18 -10.29
N ASP A 49 3.89 27.16 -9.85
CA ASP A 49 3.94 28.52 -10.43
C ASP A 49 4.95 28.64 -11.59
N GLY A 50 5.58 27.54 -12.01
CA GLY A 50 6.61 27.47 -13.04
C GLY A 50 8.00 27.88 -12.56
N LYS A 51 8.17 28.24 -11.27
CA LYS A 51 9.48 28.59 -10.73
C LYS A 51 10.32 27.33 -10.53
N ILE A 52 11.57 27.38 -10.99
CA ILE A 52 12.57 26.34 -10.70
C ILE A 52 13.33 26.69 -9.42
N ILE A 53 13.43 25.72 -8.51
CA ILE A 53 14.26 25.78 -7.30
C ILE A 53 15.28 24.65 -7.29
N GLY A 54 16.52 24.95 -6.89
CA GLY A 54 17.54 23.93 -6.66
C GLY A 54 17.44 23.35 -5.25
N VAL A 55 17.19 22.05 -5.13
CA VAL A 55 17.15 21.32 -3.86
C VAL A 55 18.44 20.54 -3.70
N ASN A 56 19.22 20.82 -2.66
CA ASN A 56 20.52 20.19 -2.40
C ASN A 56 20.52 19.32 -1.14
N THR A 57 19.35 19.03 -0.57
CA THR A 57 19.23 18.17 0.61
C THR A 57 18.15 17.12 0.44
N ILE A 58 18.28 16.03 1.20
CA ILE A 58 17.32 14.93 1.24
C ILE A 58 17.20 14.41 2.67
N ILE A 59 15.97 14.17 3.11
CA ILE A 59 15.67 13.54 4.40
C ILE A 59 15.51 12.05 4.12
N ARG A 60 16.45 11.24 4.63
CA ARG A 60 16.48 9.80 4.38
C ARG A 60 15.87 9.00 5.51
N GLY A 61 15.35 7.82 5.17
CA GLY A 61 14.90 6.85 6.16
C GLY A 61 13.60 7.22 6.88
N CYS A 62 12.77 8.08 6.29
CA CYS A 62 11.44 8.33 6.85
C CYS A 62 10.57 7.06 6.73
N THR A 63 9.69 6.85 7.70
CA THR A 63 8.74 5.75 7.72
C THR A 63 7.33 6.25 7.42
N LEU A 64 6.81 5.89 6.25
CA LEU A 64 5.42 6.07 5.87
C LEU A 64 4.61 4.85 6.30
N LYS A 65 3.58 5.02 7.11
CA LYS A 65 2.61 3.96 7.40
C LYS A 65 1.46 4.03 6.40
N PHE A 66 1.39 3.05 5.52
CA PHE A 66 0.34 2.90 4.51
C PHE A 66 -0.38 1.56 4.73
N MET A 67 -1.72 1.58 4.84
CA MET A 67 -2.52 0.40 5.20
C MET A 67 -1.99 -0.36 6.44
N ASN A 68 -1.54 0.38 7.45
CA ASN A 68 -0.95 -0.15 8.68
C ASN A 68 0.41 -0.88 8.51
N HIS A 69 1.03 -0.79 7.33
CA HIS A 69 2.35 -1.32 7.04
C HIS A 69 3.39 -0.18 6.93
N PRO A 70 4.56 -0.29 7.57
CA PRO A 70 5.62 0.70 7.45
C PRO A 70 6.42 0.54 6.14
N PHE A 71 6.67 1.65 5.45
CA PHE A 71 7.47 1.73 4.23
C PHE A 71 8.53 2.81 4.37
N ASN A 72 9.74 2.54 3.87
CA ASN A 72 10.84 3.51 3.88
C ASN A 72 10.75 4.44 2.68
N ILE A 73 10.74 5.74 2.94
CA ILE A 73 10.69 6.81 1.94
C ILE A 73 11.79 7.83 2.22
N ASP A 74 12.45 8.26 1.16
CA ASP A 74 13.37 9.40 1.21
C ASP A 74 12.64 10.61 0.59
N LEU A 75 12.84 11.80 1.16
CA LEU A 75 12.03 12.97 0.85
C LEU A 75 12.91 14.19 0.61
N MET A 76 12.71 14.87 -0.52
CA MET A 76 13.34 16.16 -0.81
C MET A 76 12.51 17.31 -0.21
N PRO A 77 13.08 18.15 0.67
CA PRO A 77 12.35 19.28 1.25
C PRO A 77 12.09 20.37 0.21
N VAL A 78 10.83 20.76 0.04
CA VAL A 78 10.41 21.86 -0.85
C VAL A 78 9.26 22.67 -0.23
N PRO A 79 9.06 23.94 -0.60
CA PRO A 79 7.87 24.66 -0.21
C PRO A 79 6.63 24.02 -0.86
N LEU A 80 5.77 23.40 -0.07
CA LEU A 80 4.50 22.86 -0.53
C LEU A 80 3.34 23.71 -0.02
N GLY A 81 2.28 23.79 -0.81
CA GLY A 81 1.04 24.48 -0.45
C GLY A 81 0.18 23.65 0.50
N THR A 82 -0.89 23.06 -0.02
CA THR A 82 -1.89 22.37 0.79
C THR A 82 -1.48 20.98 1.27
N PHE A 83 -0.46 20.39 0.66
CA PHE A 83 0.01 19.03 0.97
C PHE A 83 1.26 19.07 1.83
N ASP A 84 1.37 18.09 2.72
CA ASP A 84 2.56 17.94 3.56
C ASP A 84 3.61 17.08 2.86
N ILE A 85 3.17 16.14 2.01
CA ILE A 85 4.03 15.19 1.28
C ILE A 85 3.48 15.00 -0.14
N ILE A 86 4.38 14.93 -1.13
CA ILE A 86 4.11 14.41 -2.47
C ILE A 86 4.87 13.09 -2.59
N ILE A 87 4.16 12.00 -2.93
CA ILE A 87 4.75 10.70 -3.24
C ILE A 87 4.88 10.61 -4.75
N GLY A 88 6.12 10.61 -5.21
CA GLY A 88 6.49 10.52 -6.61
C GLY A 88 6.77 9.09 -7.07
N MET A 89 7.25 9.00 -8.31
CA MET A 89 7.57 7.75 -8.99
C MET A 89 8.72 6.98 -8.34
N ASP A 90 9.68 7.65 -7.70
CA ASP A 90 10.76 7.01 -6.95
C ASP A 90 10.25 6.02 -5.88
N TRP A 91 9.22 6.41 -5.14
CA TRP A 91 8.61 5.55 -4.13
C TRP A 91 7.59 4.59 -4.73
N LEU A 92 6.76 5.05 -5.67
CA LEU A 92 5.74 4.22 -6.32
C LEU A 92 6.39 3.02 -7.04
N THR A 93 7.42 3.26 -7.85
CA THR A 93 8.12 2.19 -8.56
C THR A 93 8.84 1.24 -7.60
N LYS A 94 9.46 1.77 -6.53
CA LYS A 94 10.17 0.95 -5.52
C LYS A 94 9.26 -0.07 -4.84
N TYR A 95 8.01 0.30 -4.58
CA TYR A 95 7.04 -0.56 -3.88
C TYR A 95 5.95 -1.11 -4.79
N HIS A 96 6.15 -1.06 -6.12
CA HIS A 96 5.17 -1.53 -7.11
C HIS A 96 3.76 -0.94 -6.88
N GLY A 97 3.71 0.33 -6.50
CA GLY A 97 2.47 1.07 -6.29
C GLY A 97 1.69 1.20 -7.59
N VAL A 98 0.41 0.82 -7.55
CA VAL A 98 -0.53 0.96 -8.65
C VAL A 98 -1.60 1.97 -8.25
N ILE A 99 -1.72 3.05 -9.03
CA ILE A 99 -2.78 4.04 -8.85
C ILE A 99 -3.89 3.71 -9.84
N ILE A 100 -5.01 3.22 -9.31
CA ILE A 100 -6.22 2.99 -10.08
C ILE A 100 -7.08 4.24 -9.96
N CYS A 101 -7.18 5.00 -11.05
CA CYS A 101 -8.10 6.12 -11.15
C CYS A 101 -9.46 5.57 -11.59
N GLY A 102 -10.44 5.58 -10.69
CA GLY A 102 -11.84 5.26 -10.97
C GLY A 102 -12.71 6.52 -10.90
N GLU A 103 -13.82 6.54 -11.63
CA GLU A 103 -14.71 7.68 -11.75
C GLU A 103 -15.79 7.60 -10.66
N LYS A 104 -15.47 7.83 -9.38
CA LYS A 104 -16.39 7.42 -8.29
C LYS A 104 -17.72 8.16 -8.27
N THR A 105 -18.68 7.59 -8.99
CA THR A 105 -20.12 7.79 -8.88
C THR A 105 -20.70 6.79 -7.87
N LEU A 106 -21.92 7.05 -7.37
CA LEU A 106 -22.57 6.24 -6.34
C LEU A 106 -22.68 4.76 -6.74
N ASP A 107 -22.83 4.49 -8.03
CA ASP A 107 -22.94 3.14 -8.59
C ASP A 107 -21.61 2.36 -8.50
N GLU A 108 -20.46 3.00 -8.69
CA GLU A 108 -19.15 2.34 -8.56
C GLU A 108 -18.84 1.90 -7.13
N THR A 109 -19.37 2.61 -6.13
CA THR A 109 -19.22 2.21 -4.71
C THR A 109 -20.07 0.99 -4.41
N ILE A 110 -21.27 0.91 -4.99
CA ILE A 110 -22.19 -0.23 -4.82
C ILE A 110 -21.63 -1.48 -5.53
N GLU A 111 -21.04 -1.33 -6.72
CA GLU A 111 -20.43 -2.45 -7.46
C GLU A 111 -19.21 -3.02 -6.71
N LEU A 112 -18.32 -2.18 -6.18
CA LEU A 112 -17.16 -2.63 -5.38
C LEU A 112 -17.59 -3.35 -4.09
N ASP A 113 -18.63 -2.88 -3.42
CA ASP A 113 -19.17 -3.54 -2.23
C ASP A 113 -19.88 -4.87 -2.59
N ASN A 114 -20.56 -4.94 -3.72
CA ASN A 114 -21.20 -6.16 -4.21
C ASN A 114 -20.18 -7.22 -4.62
N ASP A 115 -19.13 -6.85 -5.35
CA ASP A 115 -18.03 -7.75 -5.72
C ASP A 115 -17.31 -8.29 -4.47
N LEU A 116 -17.10 -7.44 -3.47
CA LEU A 116 -16.54 -7.85 -2.18
C LEU A 116 -17.46 -8.82 -1.43
N MET A 117 -18.79 -8.62 -1.51
CA MET A 117 -19.77 -9.55 -0.93
C MET A 117 -19.81 -10.89 -1.67
N ASP A 118 -19.78 -10.89 -3.00
CA ASP A 118 -19.73 -12.09 -3.83
C ASP A 118 -18.46 -12.89 -3.61
N GLN A 119 -17.31 -12.22 -3.49
CA GLN A 119 -16.04 -12.88 -3.18
C GLN A 119 -16.08 -13.53 -1.79
N LYS A 120 -16.67 -12.86 -0.78
CA LYS A 120 -16.86 -13.42 0.56
C LYS A 120 -17.80 -14.65 0.55
N LEU A 121 -18.89 -14.61 -0.22
CA LEU A 121 -19.83 -15.72 -0.37
C LEU A 121 -19.20 -16.93 -1.05
N ARG A 122 -18.45 -16.72 -2.15
CA ARG A 122 -17.69 -17.79 -2.84
C ARG A 122 -16.66 -18.42 -1.91
N THR A 123 -15.88 -17.59 -1.21
CA THR A 123 -14.89 -18.04 -0.23
C THR A 123 -15.55 -18.86 0.90
N PHE A 124 -16.72 -18.44 1.39
CA PHE A 124 -17.46 -19.19 2.41
C PHE A 124 -17.95 -20.55 1.88
N ALA A 125 -18.51 -20.57 0.66
CA ALA A 125 -18.98 -21.80 0.02
C ALA A 125 -17.83 -22.79 -0.24
N GLU A 126 -16.67 -22.31 -0.67
CA GLU A 126 -15.46 -23.11 -0.89
C GLU A 126 -14.94 -23.72 0.41
N ARG A 127 -14.83 -22.93 1.49
CA ARG A 127 -14.43 -23.43 2.82
C ARG A 127 -15.38 -24.50 3.35
N HIS A 128 -16.68 -24.34 3.12
CA HIS A 128 -17.67 -25.33 3.53
C HIS A 128 -17.57 -26.62 2.70
N ASN A 129 -17.26 -26.51 1.40
CA ASN A 129 -17.02 -27.66 0.53
C ASN A 129 -15.71 -28.40 0.88
N GLU A 130 -14.64 -27.69 1.24
CA GLU A 130 -13.40 -28.30 1.73
C GLU A 130 -13.57 -29.01 3.07
N ASN A 131 -14.31 -28.39 4.00
CA ASN A 131 -14.62 -29.01 5.29
C ASN A 131 -15.49 -30.26 5.13
N LYS A 132 -16.44 -30.27 4.18
CA LYS A 132 -17.22 -31.49 3.85
C LYS A 132 -16.38 -32.58 3.20
N ARG A 133 -15.52 -32.25 2.22
CA ARG A 133 -14.62 -33.22 1.57
C ARG A 133 -13.69 -33.90 2.59
N LYS A 134 -13.18 -33.16 3.59
CA LYS A 134 -12.34 -33.74 4.66
C LYS A 134 -13.11 -34.65 5.64
N VAL A 135 -14.42 -34.52 5.74
CA VAL A 135 -15.26 -35.37 6.62
C VAL A 135 -15.63 -36.69 5.92
N ASP A 136 -15.78 -36.69 4.60
CA ASP A 136 -16.09 -37.90 3.81
C ASP A 136 -14.84 -38.76 3.51
N ASP A 137 -13.63 -38.18 3.48
CA ASP A 137 -12.37 -38.90 3.23
C ASP A 137 -11.79 -39.63 4.47
N SER A 138 -12.61 -39.92 5.48
CA SER A 138 -12.21 -40.79 6.59
C SER A 138 -12.87 -42.17 6.45
N PRO A 139 -12.19 -43.21 5.92
CA PRO A 139 -12.78 -44.54 5.80
C PRO A 139 -13.06 -45.16 7.17
N ARG A 140 -14.34 -45.46 7.42
CA ARG A 140 -14.82 -46.34 8.48
C ARG A 140 -14.48 -47.81 8.18
N ASN A 141 -14.29 -48.55 9.27
CA ASN A 141 -13.62 -49.83 9.49
C ASN A 141 -14.43 -51.11 9.12
N ASN A 142 -13.72 -52.18 8.73
CA ASN A 142 -13.90 -53.65 8.92
C ASN A 142 -15.20 -54.43 8.58
N GLN A 143 -15.00 -55.66 8.06
CA GLN A 143 -15.56 -57.00 8.43
C GLN A 143 -15.68 -57.89 7.15
N GLN A 144 -15.44 -59.21 7.07
CA GLN A 144 -15.21 -60.34 7.99
C GLN A 144 -14.67 -61.55 7.19
N HIS A 145 -13.79 -62.37 7.79
CA HIS A 145 -13.39 -63.70 7.30
C HIS A 145 -14.51 -64.74 7.46
N PRO A 146 -14.51 -65.83 6.66
CA PRO A 146 -14.29 -67.14 7.28
C PRO A 146 -13.38 -68.10 6.49
N THR A 147 -12.84 -69.07 7.23
CA THR A 147 -11.89 -70.13 6.89
C THR A 147 -12.54 -71.38 6.29
N ARG A 148 -11.86 -72.09 5.36
CA ARG A 148 -11.64 -73.56 5.42
C ARG A 148 -10.67 -74.08 4.33
N SER A 149 -10.13 -75.26 4.62
CA SER A 149 -8.91 -75.91 4.09
C SER A 149 -9.12 -76.92 2.94
N LYS A 150 -7.96 -77.38 2.41
CA LYS A 150 -7.66 -78.52 1.49
C LYS A 150 -7.83 -78.18 0.01
N MET A 151 -6.89 -78.51 -0.90
CA MET A 151 -6.15 -79.77 -1.09
C MET A 151 -4.72 -79.51 -1.59
#